data_AF-A0A958Z5V8-F1
#
_entry.id   AF-A0A958Z5V8-F1
#
_cell.length_a   1.000
_cell.length_b   1.000
_cell.length_c   1.000
_cell.angle_alpha   90.00
_cell.angle_beta   90.00
_cell.angle_gamma   90.00
#
_symmetry.space_group_name_H-M   'P 1'
#
loop_
_entity.id
_entity.type
_entity.pdbx_description
1 polymer ?
#
loop_
_entity_poly.entity_id
_entity_poly.type
_entity_poly.pdbx_seq_one_letter_code
_entity_poly.pdbx_strand_id
1 'polypeptide(L)'
;PTLIIGHSLGGAAAIFAAARIPSIKAVAVINSPSHPSHVMHLLKDSAHEITKSGKAKVNLGGMDFTIKKQFLDDLENKPLREVVGNFKKALLILHSPQDRVVGIKNAEEIYIAARHPKSFVSLDGADHLLSKKEDSHYVGEVIAGWASRYVEIPPVEKIQSNSKVAASLDGDKMFTTHLKLGDHYFIADEPTTFGGNNFGPSPYEFLSAGLAACTVMTIQMYARRKKWEVENVTCHINYSKDHAVDCEHCEEDSAKIDTFTREIKLEGNLSEEQRAKLLEIADKCPVHRTLHSKTQIVTKLIQ
;
A
#
# COMPACT_ATOMS: atom_id res chain seq x y z
N PRO A 1 -6.40 -6.96 18.87
CA PRO A 1 -6.62 -6.99 17.39
C PRO A 1 -7.99 -7.60 17.11
N THR A 2 -8.72 -7.09 16.11
CA THR A 2 -10.07 -7.59 15.74
C THR A 2 -10.05 -8.50 14.51
N LEU A 3 -9.00 -8.43 13.70
CA LEU A 3 -8.69 -9.32 12.57
C LEU A 3 -7.35 -10.02 12.83
N ILE A 4 -7.24 -11.28 12.45
CA ILE A 4 -5.96 -11.98 12.35
C ILE A 4 -5.87 -12.67 10.99
N ILE A 5 -4.70 -12.59 10.38
CA ILE A 5 -4.40 -13.17 9.07
C ILE A 5 -3.20 -14.09 9.24
N GLY A 6 -3.26 -15.28 8.66
CA GLY A 6 -2.14 -16.21 8.70
C GLY A 6 -1.95 -16.93 7.37
N HIS A 7 -0.70 -17.03 6.94
CA HIS A 7 -0.29 -17.73 5.73
C HIS A 7 0.44 -19.02 6.07
N SER A 8 0.21 -20.09 5.31
CA SER A 8 0.86 -21.39 5.51
C SER A 8 0.70 -21.88 6.97
N LEU A 9 1.79 -22.29 7.62
CA LEU A 9 1.86 -22.60 9.06
C LEU A 9 1.32 -21.49 9.96
N GLY A 10 1.51 -20.23 9.57
CA GLY A 10 0.96 -19.07 10.26
C GLY A 10 -0.57 -19.04 10.24
N GLY A 11 -1.23 -19.62 9.23
CA GLY A 11 -2.69 -19.75 9.19
C GLY A 11 -3.22 -20.70 10.26
N ALA A 12 -2.54 -21.83 10.48
CA ALA A 12 -2.89 -22.75 11.55
C ALA A 12 -2.69 -22.07 12.91
N ALA A 13 -1.55 -21.42 13.10
CA ALA A 13 -1.27 -20.62 14.30
C ALA A 13 -2.32 -19.52 14.53
N ALA A 14 -2.74 -18.82 13.48
CA ALA A 14 -3.76 -17.78 13.55
C ALA A 14 -5.11 -18.33 14.04
N ILE A 15 -5.51 -19.52 13.57
CA ILE A 15 -6.73 -20.20 14.03
C ILE A 15 -6.67 -20.51 15.53
N PHE A 16 -5.56 -21.11 16.02
CA PHE A 16 -5.38 -21.39 17.45
C PHE A 16 -5.35 -20.11 18.30
N ALA A 17 -4.60 -19.11 17.85
CA ALA A 17 -4.51 -17.83 18.53
C ALA A 17 -5.88 -17.18 18.62
N ALA A 18 -6.62 -17.20 17.51
CA ALA A 18 -7.95 -16.64 17.46
C ALA A 18 -8.89 -17.35 18.44
N ALA A 19 -8.84 -18.67 18.60
CA ALA A 19 -9.67 -19.37 19.58
C ALA A 19 -9.46 -18.88 21.02
N ARG A 20 -8.26 -18.37 21.34
CA ARG A 20 -7.87 -17.92 22.69
C ARG A 20 -8.01 -16.42 22.92
N ILE A 21 -8.05 -15.62 21.86
CA ILE A 21 -8.08 -14.14 21.95
C ILE A 21 -9.53 -13.66 21.74
N PRO A 22 -10.22 -13.15 22.77
CA PRO A 22 -11.63 -12.76 22.66
C PRO A 22 -11.89 -11.56 21.74
N SER A 23 -10.91 -10.65 21.59
CA SER A 23 -11.06 -9.43 20.80
C SER A 23 -11.08 -9.67 19.29
N ILE A 24 -10.61 -10.84 18.83
CA ILE A 24 -10.67 -11.21 17.41
C ILE A 24 -12.14 -11.45 17.05
N LYS A 25 -12.57 -10.93 15.89
CA LYS A 25 -13.92 -11.10 15.32
C LYS A 25 -13.87 -11.87 13.99
N ALA A 26 -12.77 -11.74 13.25
CA ALA A 26 -12.56 -12.35 11.94
C ALA A 26 -11.16 -12.97 11.80
N VAL A 27 -11.08 -14.07 11.05
CA VAL A 27 -9.85 -14.80 10.73
C VAL A 27 -9.78 -15.02 9.22
N ALA A 28 -8.64 -14.68 8.61
CA ALA A 28 -8.32 -15.06 7.25
C ALA A 28 -7.11 -15.99 7.23
N VAL A 29 -7.21 -17.12 6.54
CA VAL A 29 -6.08 -18.04 6.34
C VAL A 29 -5.78 -18.23 4.86
N ILE A 30 -4.50 -18.23 4.51
CA ILE A 30 -4.01 -18.30 3.14
C ILE A 30 -3.14 -19.55 3.00
N ASN A 31 -3.45 -20.44 2.07
CA ASN A 31 -2.67 -21.64 1.77
C ASN A 31 -2.34 -22.46 3.05
N SER A 32 -3.32 -22.56 3.97
CA SER A 32 -3.06 -23.04 5.34
C SER A 32 -3.32 -24.54 5.49
N PRO A 33 -2.47 -25.28 6.22
CA PRO A 33 -2.67 -26.70 6.46
C PRO A 33 -3.78 -26.94 7.48
N SER A 34 -4.54 -28.02 7.29
CA SER A 34 -5.54 -28.51 8.25
C SER A 34 -4.92 -29.36 9.37
N HIS A 35 -3.73 -29.93 9.12
CA HIS A 35 -3.05 -30.83 10.06
C HIS A 35 -1.51 -30.65 10.00
N PRO A 36 -0.79 -30.75 11.13
CA PRO A 36 0.69 -30.63 11.17
C PRO A 36 1.43 -31.63 10.29
N SER A 37 0.88 -32.85 10.10
CA SER A 37 1.49 -33.87 9.22
C SER A 37 1.66 -33.36 7.79
N HIS A 38 0.79 -32.48 7.30
CA HIS A 38 0.86 -31.91 5.96
C HIS A 38 1.99 -30.90 5.77
N VAL A 39 2.59 -30.43 6.85
CA VAL A 39 3.66 -29.41 6.83
C VAL A 39 4.95 -29.92 7.46
N MET A 40 4.94 -31.14 8.03
CA MET A 40 6.14 -31.78 8.57
C MET A 40 7.24 -31.95 7.50
N HIS A 41 6.85 -32.20 6.25
CA HIS A 41 7.79 -32.27 5.13
C HIS A 41 8.45 -30.91 4.80
N LEU A 42 7.83 -29.79 5.17
CA LEU A 42 8.44 -28.45 5.06
C LEU A 42 9.48 -28.19 6.14
N LEU A 43 9.36 -28.88 7.28
CA LEU A 43 10.29 -28.78 8.39
C LEU A 43 11.53 -29.67 8.19
N LYS A 44 11.53 -30.57 7.19
CA LYS A 44 12.65 -31.45 6.79
C LYS A 44 13.48 -31.94 7.99
N ASP A 45 14.79 -31.73 7.98
CA ASP A 45 15.76 -32.15 9.00
C ASP A 45 15.56 -31.43 10.34
N SER A 46 14.96 -30.23 10.32
CA SER A 46 14.65 -29.45 11.52
C SER A 46 13.56 -30.12 12.36
N ALA A 47 12.70 -30.98 11.80
CA ALA A 47 11.68 -31.69 12.59
C ALA A 47 12.32 -32.61 13.66
N HIS A 48 13.41 -33.30 13.29
CA HIS A 48 14.16 -34.12 14.22
C HIS A 48 14.86 -33.27 15.29
N GLU A 49 15.41 -32.12 14.89
CA GLU A 49 16.00 -31.16 15.83
C GLU A 49 14.94 -30.61 16.80
N ILE A 50 13.79 -30.14 16.33
CA ILE A 50 12.67 -29.66 17.16
C ILE A 50 12.28 -30.70 18.20
N THR A 51 12.19 -31.97 17.80
CA THR A 51 11.79 -33.06 18.69
C THR A 51 12.83 -33.31 19.79
N LYS A 52 14.13 -33.17 19.47
CA LYS A 52 15.27 -33.45 20.37
C LYS A 52 15.63 -32.28 21.29
N SER A 53 15.71 -31.05 20.76
CA SER A 53 16.17 -29.85 21.48
C SER A 53 15.02 -28.97 21.98
N GLY A 54 13.78 -29.28 21.59
CA GLY A 54 12.58 -28.52 21.96
C GLY A 54 12.32 -27.29 21.06
N LYS A 55 13.23 -26.95 20.14
CA LYS A 55 13.07 -25.89 19.13
C LYS A 55 14.11 -26.00 18.01
N ALA A 56 13.79 -25.55 16.80
CA ALA A 56 14.80 -25.42 15.74
C ALA A 56 14.58 -24.15 14.92
N LYS A 57 15.64 -23.72 14.23
CA LYS A 57 15.53 -22.73 13.16
C LYS A 57 15.10 -23.43 11.87
N VAL A 58 14.09 -22.88 11.22
CA VAL A 58 13.51 -23.39 9.98
C VAL A 58 13.48 -22.26 8.98
N ASN A 59 14.02 -22.50 7.78
CA ASN A 59 13.94 -21.55 6.69
C ASN A 59 12.63 -21.77 5.90
N LEU A 60 11.74 -20.78 5.92
CA LEU A 60 10.48 -20.80 5.18
C LEU A 60 10.43 -19.56 4.27
N GLY A 61 10.42 -19.78 2.96
CA GLY A 61 10.36 -18.69 1.98
C GLY A 61 11.57 -17.74 2.05
N GLY A 62 12.75 -18.24 2.42
CA GLY A 62 13.98 -17.45 2.50
C GLY A 62 14.22 -16.79 3.86
N MET A 63 13.28 -16.86 4.80
CA MET A 63 13.42 -16.31 6.16
C MET A 63 13.57 -17.40 7.22
N ASP A 64 14.43 -17.15 8.21
CA ASP A 64 14.67 -18.05 9.33
C ASP A 64 13.69 -17.80 10.49
N PHE A 65 12.95 -18.83 10.87
CA PHE A 65 12.02 -18.82 12.00
C PHE A 65 12.43 -19.81 13.07
N THR A 66 12.29 -19.46 14.35
CA THR A 66 12.44 -20.44 15.44
C THR A 66 11.10 -21.07 15.77
N ILE A 67 10.94 -22.36 15.47
CA ILE A 67 9.74 -23.13 15.78
C ILE A 67 10.00 -23.96 17.04
N LYS A 68 9.10 -23.88 18.02
CA LYS A 68 9.16 -24.67 19.25
C LYS A 68 8.41 -25.99 19.09
N LYS A 69 8.88 -27.05 19.76
CA LYS A 69 8.21 -28.35 19.81
C LYS A 69 6.77 -28.25 20.28
N GLN A 70 6.53 -27.41 21.29
CA GLN A 70 5.18 -27.12 21.81
C GLN A 70 4.18 -26.76 20.71
N PHE A 71 4.60 -26.04 19.66
CA PHE A 71 3.69 -25.68 18.56
C PHE A 71 3.27 -26.91 17.74
N LEU A 72 4.21 -27.83 17.48
CA LEU A 72 3.91 -29.09 16.80
C LEU A 72 3.05 -29.99 17.69
N ASP A 73 3.38 -30.09 18.98
CA ASP A 73 2.61 -30.84 19.95
C ASP A 73 1.17 -30.29 20.07
N ASP A 74 0.99 -28.97 20.10
CA ASP A 74 -0.33 -28.33 20.12
C ASP A 74 -1.12 -28.63 18.83
N LEU A 75 -0.46 -28.61 17.67
CA LEU A 75 -1.07 -28.93 16.39
C LEU A 75 -1.50 -30.41 16.29
N GLU A 76 -0.75 -31.32 16.91
CA GLU A 76 -1.00 -32.76 16.88
C GLU A 76 -2.08 -33.18 17.90
N ASN A 77 -2.02 -32.61 19.11
CA ASN A 77 -2.93 -32.96 20.21
C ASN A 77 -4.27 -32.21 20.17
N LYS A 78 -4.36 -31.09 19.46
CA LYS A 78 -5.62 -30.35 19.28
C LYS A 78 -5.92 -30.26 17.79
N PRO A 79 -6.69 -31.20 17.22
CA PRO A 79 -6.97 -31.18 15.80
C PRO A 79 -7.64 -29.85 15.43
N LEU A 80 -7.08 -29.16 14.44
CA LEU A 80 -7.54 -27.86 13.99
C LEU A 80 -9.04 -27.90 13.60
N ARG A 81 -9.52 -29.06 13.15
CA ARG A 81 -10.95 -29.37 12.94
C ARG A 81 -11.82 -29.09 14.16
N GLU A 82 -11.42 -29.50 15.36
CA GLU A 82 -12.19 -29.27 16.59
C GLU A 82 -12.15 -27.81 17.01
N VAL A 83 -10.98 -27.17 16.87
CA VAL A 83 -10.83 -25.75 17.17
C VAL A 83 -11.76 -24.93 16.29
N VAL A 84 -11.66 -25.10 14.97
CA VAL A 84 -12.47 -24.38 13.98
C VAL A 84 -13.96 -24.70 14.11
N GLY A 85 -14.33 -25.94 14.46
CA GLY A 85 -15.73 -26.33 14.68
C GLY A 85 -16.39 -25.67 15.90
N ASN A 86 -15.60 -25.31 16.91
CA ASN A 86 -16.07 -24.64 18.13
C ASN A 86 -15.86 -23.12 18.10
N PHE A 87 -15.20 -22.62 17.06
CA PHE A 87 -14.75 -21.25 16.97
C PHE A 87 -15.86 -20.32 16.44
N LYS A 88 -16.40 -19.47 17.32
CA LYS A 88 -17.51 -18.54 17.04
C LYS A 88 -17.05 -17.24 16.38
N LYS A 89 -16.22 -17.32 15.34
CA LYS A 89 -15.72 -16.12 14.61
C LYS A 89 -15.84 -16.33 13.11
N ALA A 90 -15.85 -15.23 12.35
CA ALA A 90 -15.91 -15.31 10.89
C ALA A 90 -14.60 -15.88 10.32
N LEU A 91 -14.70 -16.80 9.36
CA LEU A 91 -13.54 -17.44 8.74
C LEU A 91 -13.53 -17.27 7.21
N LEU A 92 -12.44 -16.72 6.69
CA LEU A 92 -12.13 -16.69 5.27
C LEU A 92 -10.95 -17.63 5.00
N ILE A 93 -11.13 -18.54 4.05
CA ILE A 93 -10.10 -19.46 3.59
C ILE A 93 -9.76 -19.07 2.15
N LEU A 94 -8.51 -18.70 1.90
CA LEU A 94 -7.99 -18.45 0.56
C LEU A 94 -6.96 -19.52 0.25
N HIS A 95 -7.10 -20.22 -0.87
CA HIS A 95 -6.18 -21.31 -1.17
C HIS A 95 -6.03 -21.54 -2.67
N SER A 96 -4.80 -21.75 -3.12
CA SER A 96 -4.53 -22.06 -4.53
C SER A 96 -4.80 -23.55 -4.82
N PRO A 97 -5.57 -23.88 -5.88
CA PRO A 97 -5.73 -25.26 -6.33
C PRO A 97 -4.43 -25.86 -6.89
N GLN A 98 -3.46 -25.03 -7.28
CA GLN A 98 -2.15 -25.45 -7.78
C GLN A 98 -1.05 -25.43 -6.71
N ASP A 99 -1.39 -25.18 -5.44
CA ASP A 99 -0.45 -25.22 -4.33
C ASP A 99 0.17 -26.63 -4.19
N ARG A 100 1.48 -26.72 -4.43
CA ARG A 100 2.26 -27.97 -4.35
C ARG A 100 2.85 -28.24 -2.96
N VAL A 101 2.74 -27.27 -2.05
CA VAL A 101 3.28 -27.32 -0.69
C VAL A 101 2.18 -27.74 0.28
N VAL A 102 1.07 -27.02 0.27
CA VAL A 102 -0.12 -27.36 1.04
C VAL A 102 -1.27 -27.57 0.06
N GLY A 103 -1.57 -28.82 -0.26
CA GLY A 103 -2.61 -29.13 -1.26
C GLY A 103 -4.00 -28.64 -0.85
N ILE A 104 -4.83 -28.33 -1.85
CA ILE A 104 -6.17 -27.71 -1.70
C ILE A 104 -7.13 -28.46 -0.78
N LYS A 105 -6.95 -29.77 -0.58
CA LYS A 105 -7.73 -30.58 0.37
C LYS A 105 -7.69 -30.04 1.79
N ASN A 106 -6.60 -29.36 2.18
CA ASN A 106 -6.51 -28.73 3.50
C ASN A 106 -7.58 -27.63 3.66
N ALA A 107 -7.79 -26.80 2.63
CA ALA A 107 -8.84 -25.78 2.64
C ALA A 107 -10.23 -26.42 2.77
N GLU A 108 -10.48 -27.50 2.04
CA GLU A 108 -11.73 -28.25 2.12
C GLU A 108 -11.98 -28.78 3.54
N GLU A 109 -10.99 -29.41 4.16
CA GLU A 109 -11.10 -29.93 5.52
C GLU A 109 -11.39 -28.84 6.55
N ILE A 110 -10.69 -27.69 6.46
CA ILE A 110 -10.95 -26.52 7.32
C ILE A 110 -12.37 -26.01 7.06
N TYR A 111 -12.78 -25.90 5.80
CA TYR A 111 -14.10 -25.39 5.42
C TYR A 111 -15.23 -26.28 5.93
N ILE A 112 -15.11 -27.60 5.79
CA ILE A 112 -16.10 -28.58 6.30
C ILE A 112 -16.18 -28.51 7.82
N ALA A 113 -15.04 -28.40 8.50
CA ALA A 113 -14.99 -28.28 9.96
C ALA A 113 -15.64 -27.00 10.49
N ALA A 114 -15.52 -25.89 9.76
CA ALA A 114 -16.00 -24.58 10.18
C ALA A 114 -17.53 -24.48 10.21
N ARG A 115 -18.04 -23.63 11.11
CA ARG A 115 -19.43 -23.17 11.12
C ARG A 115 -19.54 -21.81 10.45
N HIS A 116 -20.75 -21.44 10.04
CA HIS A 116 -20.98 -20.10 9.48
C HIS A 116 -20.80 -18.99 10.53
N PRO A 117 -20.33 -17.79 10.14
CA PRO A 117 -20.01 -17.39 8.76
C PRO A 117 -18.62 -17.88 8.32
N LYS A 118 -18.59 -18.65 7.21
CA LYS A 118 -17.38 -19.19 6.57
C LYS A 118 -17.41 -18.93 5.07
N SER A 119 -16.26 -18.64 4.50
CA SER A 119 -16.08 -18.30 3.09
C SER A 119 -14.83 -18.99 2.54
N PHE A 120 -14.85 -19.35 1.26
CA PHE A 120 -13.71 -19.90 0.54
C PHE A 120 -13.50 -19.11 -0.74
N VAL A 121 -12.24 -18.78 -1.04
CA VAL A 121 -11.80 -18.11 -2.27
C VAL A 121 -10.65 -18.90 -2.88
N SER A 122 -10.81 -19.31 -4.14
CA SER A 122 -9.75 -19.98 -4.89
C SER A 122 -8.72 -18.96 -5.37
N LEU A 123 -7.43 -19.28 -5.22
CA LEU A 123 -6.32 -18.47 -5.72
C LEU A 123 -5.73 -19.12 -6.99
N ASP A 124 -6.52 -19.12 -8.07
CA ASP A 124 -6.14 -19.80 -9.31
C ASP A 124 -4.83 -19.26 -9.90
N GLY A 125 -3.93 -20.16 -10.25
CA GLY A 125 -2.64 -19.82 -10.86
C GLY A 125 -1.57 -19.29 -9.89
N ALA A 126 -1.91 -19.05 -8.63
CA ALA A 126 -0.98 -18.62 -7.60
C ALA A 126 -0.17 -19.80 -7.05
N ASP A 127 1.09 -19.57 -6.66
CA ASP A 127 1.88 -20.56 -5.94
C ASP A 127 1.68 -20.47 -4.42
N HIS A 128 2.36 -21.33 -3.66
CA HIS A 128 2.23 -21.35 -2.20
C HIS A 128 2.59 -20.01 -1.56
N LEU A 129 3.61 -19.32 -2.07
CA LEU A 129 4.19 -18.12 -1.46
C LEU A 129 3.59 -16.81 -2.01
N LEU A 130 2.65 -16.90 -2.96
CA LEU A 130 2.14 -15.75 -3.71
C LEU A 130 3.28 -14.95 -4.34
N SER A 131 4.19 -15.63 -5.05
CA SER A 131 5.42 -15.03 -5.58
C SER A 131 5.17 -13.92 -6.61
N LYS A 132 4.00 -13.92 -7.27
CA LYS A 132 3.56 -12.83 -8.14
C LYS A 132 2.88 -11.73 -7.33
N LYS A 133 3.27 -10.49 -7.59
CA LYS A 133 2.76 -9.31 -6.87
C LYS A 133 1.25 -9.15 -7.07
N GLU A 134 0.73 -9.52 -8.24
CA GLU A 134 -0.68 -9.43 -8.58
C GLU A 134 -1.53 -10.34 -7.67
N ASP A 135 -1.06 -11.56 -7.41
CA ASP A 135 -1.76 -12.54 -6.55
C ASP A 135 -1.82 -12.07 -5.10
N SER A 136 -0.71 -11.57 -4.56
CA SER A 136 -0.66 -11.03 -3.20
C SER A 136 -1.49 -9.77 -3.03
N HIS A 137 -1.55 -8.90 -4.04
CA HIS A 137 -2.41 -7.73 -4.05
C HIS A 137 -3.90 -8.12 -4.04
N TYR A 138 -4.30 -9.04 -4.92
CA TYR A 138 -5.66 -9.58 -4.98
C TYR A 138 -6.09 -10.19 -3.62
N VAL A 139 -5.23 -11.01 -3.01
CA VAL A 139 -5.48 -11.58 -1.67
C VAL A 139 -5.71 -10.48 -0.63
N GLY A 140 -4.90 -9.42 -0.66
CA GLY A 140 -5.05 -8.27 0.24
C GLY A 140 -6.40 -7.56 0.08
N GLU A 141 -6.80 -7.27 -1.16
CA GLU A 141 -8.09 -6.61 -1.46
C GLU A 141 -9.29 -7.46 -1.05
N VAL A 142 -9.26 -8.77 -1.33
CA VAL A 142 -10.32 -9.71 -0.95
C VAL A 142 -10.45 -9.78 0.56
N ILE A 143 -9.34 -9.91 1.30
CA ILE A 143 -9.36 -9.94 2.76
C ILE A 143 -9.89 -8.63 3.32
N ALA A 144 -9.44 -7.48 2.80
CA ALA A 144 -9.89 -6.17 3.26
C ALA A 144 -11.40 -5.97 3.04
N GLY A 145 -11.89 -6.28 1.83
CA GLY A 145 -13.31 -6.20 1.49
C GLY A 145 -14.16 -7.13 2.34
N TRP A 146 -13.77 -8.40 2.49
CA TRP A 146 -14.48 -9.37 3.32
C TRP A 146 -14.48 -8.98 4.80
N ALA A 147 -13.32 -8.56 5.34
CA ALA A 147 -13.15 -8.26 6.75
C ALA A 147 -13.99 -7.04 7.17
N SER A 148 -14.22 -6.08 6.27
CA SER A 148 -15.04 -4.88 6.52
C SER A 148 -16.44 -5.17 7.08
N ARG A 149 -16.98 -6.38 6.85
CA ARG A 149 -18.28 -6.82 7.41
C ARG A 149 -18.21 -7.16 8.89
N TYR A 150 -17.04 -7.51 9.42
CA TYR A 150 -16.85 -8.08 10.76
C TYR A 150 -15.99 -7.22 11.67
N VAL A 151 -15.10 -6.40 11.11
CA VAL A 151 -14.30 -5.45 11.87
C VAL A 151 -14.88 -4.05 11.76
N GLU A 152 -14.95 -3.37 12.91
CA GLU A 152 -15.22 -1.95 12.93
C GLU A 152 -13.99 -1.25 12.37
N ILE A 153 -14.15 -0.70 11.16
CA ILE A 153 -13.18 0.21 10.57
C ILE A 153 -13.58 1.59 11.08
N PRO A 154 -12.80 2.21 12.00
CA PRO A 154 -13.12 3.54 12.45
C PRO A 154 -13.19 4.46 11.22
N PRO A 155 -14.19 5.33 11.12
CA PRO A 155 -14.24 6.29 10.05
C PRO A 155 -12.95 7.11 10.09
N VAL A 156 -12.28 7.24 8.95
CA VAL A 156 -11.16 8.19 8.82
C VAL A 156 -11.74 9.55 9.17
N GLU A 157 -11.24 10.18 10.23
CA GLU A 157 -11.65 11.54 10.59
C GLU A 157 -11.32 12.46 9.42
N LYS A 158 -12.39 12.91 8.75
CA LYS A 158 -12.28 13.80 7.61
C LYS A 158 -12.25 15.21 8.15
N ILE A 159 -11.22 15.97 7.74
CA ILE A 159 -11.17 17.41 7.98
C ILE A 159 -12.47 18.04 7.48
N GLN A 160 -13.17 18.72 8.37
CA GLN A 160 -14.35 19.50 8.05
C GLN A 160 -13.91 20.95 7.87
N SER A 161 -13.93 21.43 6.62
CA SER A 161 -13.57 22.81 6.31
C SER A 161 -14.32 23.31 5.09
N ASN A 162 -14.79 24.56 5.19
CA ASN A 162 -15.39 25.32 4.09
C ASN A 162 -14.33 25.94 3.16
N SER A 163 -13.05 25.88 3.52
CA SER A 163 -11.96 26.30 2.65
C SER A 163 -11.78 25.33 1.48
N LYS A 164 -11.31 25.85 0.34
CA LYS A 164 -10.99 25.03 -0.84
C LYS A 164 -9.93 23.97 -0.54
N VAL A 165 -8.96 24.32 0.32
CA VAL A 165 -7.93 23.41 0.81
C VAL A 165 -7.84 23.57 2.33
N ALA A 166 -7.70 22.46 3.04
CA ALA A 166 -7.42 22.44 4.47
C ALA A 166 -6.42 21.33 4.81
N ALA A 167 -5.59 21.58 5.81
CA ALA A 167 -4.60 20.65 6.33
C ALA A 167 -4.76 20.56 7.85
N SER A 168 -4.62 19.35 8.41
CA SER A 168 -4.63 19.12 9.86
C SER A 168 -3.59 18.07 10.20
N LEU A 169 -2.84 18.33 11.26
CA LEU A 169 -1.79 17.45 11.77
C LEU A 169 -1.94 17.37 13.29
N ASP A 170 -1.94 16.14 13.79
CA ASP A 170 -1.96 15.86 15.23
C ASP A 170 -0.50 15.80 15.73
N GLY A 171 -0.23 16.40 16.89
CA GLY A 171 1.15 16.57 17.38
C GLY A 171 1.92 15.27 17.65
N ASP A 172 1.23 14.14 17.76
CA ASP A 172 1.81 12.80 17.95
C ASP A 172 2.16 12.09 16.63
N LYS A 173 1.78 12.64 15.47
CA LYS A 173 1.96 12.03 14.14
C LYS A 173 3.15 12.56 13.34
N MET A 174 4.15 13.16 13.98
CA MET A 174 5.32 13.78 13.34
C MET A 174 4.91 14.73 12.20
N PHE A 175 5.17 14.39 10.93
CA PHE A 175 4.81 15.19 9.75
C PHE A 175 3.58 14.66 8.98
N THR A 176 3.01 13.53 9.38
CA THR A 176 1.86 12.94 8.69
C THR A 176 0.64 13.87 8.85
N THR A 177 0.29 14.52 7.74
CA THR A 177 -0.73 15.56 7.66
C THR A 177 -1.91 15.07 6.84
N HIS A 178 -3.12 15.20 7.40
CA HIS A 178 -4.35 14.97 6.64
C HIS A 178 -4.67 16.22 5.80
N LEU A 179 -5.10 16.03 4.56
CA LEU A 179 -5.46 17.10 3.63
C LEU A 179 -6.89 16.91 3.11
N LYS A 180 -7.60 18.03 2.95
CA LYS A 180 -8.84 18.15 2.16
C LYS A 180 -8.59 19.09 0.99
N LEU A 181 -8.78 18.62 -0.24
CA LEU A 181 -8.67 19.39 -1.48
C LEU A 181 -10.03 19.32 -2.21
N GLY A 182 -10.85 20.36 -2.05
CA GLY A 182 -12.26 20.29 -2.43
C GLY A 182 -13.00 19.22 -1.62
N ASP A 183 -13.46 18.17 -2.30
CA ASP A 183 -14.13 16.99 -1.70
C ASP A 183 -13.21 15.76 -1.63
N HIS A 184 -11.94 15.91 -2.03
CA HIS A 184 -10.95 14.84 -2.00
C HIS A 184 -10.09 14.90 -0.74
N TYR A 185 -9.68 13.74 -0.24
CA TYR A 185 -8.88 13.61 0.96
C TYR A 185 -7.56 12.91 0.64
N PHE A 186 -6.46 13.48 1.12
CA PHE A 186 -5.11 12.98 0.89
C PHE A 186 -4.31 12.97 2.19
N ILE A 187 -3.16 12.29 2.15
CA ILE A 187 -2.13 12.38 3.18
C ILE A 187 -0.94 13.09 2.55
N ALA A 188 -0.37 14.06 3.27
CA ALA A 188 0.97 14.56 3.04
C ALA A 188 1.89 14.08 4.16
N ASP A 189 3.16 13.92 3.86
CA ASP A 189 4.17 13.55 4.84
C ASP A 189 5.55 13.99 4.36
N GLU A 190 6.57 13.77 5.16
CA GLU A 190 7.96 13.92 4.72
C GLU A 190 8.64 12.54 4.61
N PRO A 191 9.71 12.42 3.81
CA PRO A 191 10.57 11.24 3.83
C PRO A 191 11.15 11.00 5.22
N THR A 192 11.53 9.75 5.50
CA THR A 192 12.18 9.39 6.77
C THR A 192 13.50 10.12 6.99
N THR A 193 14.21 10.50 5.93
CA THR A 193 15.44 11.31 5.98
C THR A 193 15.21 12.73 6.48
N PHE A 194 13.97 13.22 6.42
CA PHE A 194 13.53 14.51 6.96
C PHE A 194 12.68 14.36 8.23
N GLY A 195 12.62 13.15 8.82
CA GLY A 195 11.91 12.87 10.07
C GLY A 195 10.42 12.58 9.92
N GLY A 196 9.91 12.36 8.69
CA GLY A 196 8.54 11.93 8.46
C GLY A 196 8.37 10.40 8.40
N ASN A 197 7.16 9.93 8.13
CA ASN A 197 6.87 8.50 7.99
C ASN A 197 6.81 8.01 6.54
N ASN A 198 6.94 8.91 5.56
CA ASN A 198 6.78 8.62 4.14
C ASN A 198 5.42 7.95 3.82
N PHE A 199 4.34 8.38 4.49
CA PHE A 199 2.98 7.87 4.24
C PHE A 199 2.25 8.61 3.11
N GLY A 200 2.78 9.74 2.66
CA GLY A 200 2.26 10.52 1.55
C GLY A 200 3.33 11.43 0.95
N PRO A 201 3.00 12.16 -0.13
CA PRO A 201 3.94 13.08 -0.77
C PRO A 201 4.32 14.24 0.14
N SER A 202 5.53 14.75 -0.05
CA SER A 202 6.03 15.99 0.53
C SER A 202 5.30 17.23 0.00
N PRO A 203 5.33 18.36 0.74
CA PRO A 203 4.74 19.61 0.28
C PRO A 203 5.26 20.08 -1.09
N TYR A 204 6.56 19.90 -1.37
CA TYR A 204 7.15 20.25 -2.67
C TYR A 204 6.71 19.30 -3.79
N GLU A 205 6.44 18.03 -3.49
CA GLU A 205 5.82 17.11 -4.46
C GLU A 205 4.37 17.51 -4.76
N PHE A 206 3.60 18.00 -3.77
CA PHE A 206 2.27 18.56 -4.02
C PHE A 206 2.32 19.81 -4.91
N LEU A 207 3.27 20.71 -4.65
CA LEU A 207 3.47 21.90 -5.48
C LEU A 207 3.86 21.52 -6.93
N SER A 208 4.81 20.58 -7.06
CA SER A 208 5.26 20.04 -8.34
C SER A 208 4.13 19.33 -9.10
N ALA A 209 3.29 18.57 -8.40
CA ALA A 209 2.12 17.91 -8.97
C ALA A 209 1.12 18.93 -9.53
N GLY A 210 0.88 20.04 -8.83
CA GLY A 210 0.06 21.14 -9.32
C GLY A 210 0.59 21.76 -10.62
N LEU A 211 1.91 21.98 -10.70
CA LEU A 211 2.57 22.49 -11.91
C LEU A 211 2.49 21.51 -13.07
N ALA A 212 2.78 20.22 -12.83
CA ALA A 212 2.69 19.17 -13.84
C ALA A 212 1.27 19.05 -14.40
N ALA A 213 0.28 18.93 -13.52
CA ALA A 213 -1.12 18.81 -13.89
C ALA A 213 -1.61 20.01 -14.70
N CYS A 214 -1.32 21.24 -14.23
CA CYS A 214 -1.72 22.46 -14.93
C CYS A 214 -1.07 22.57 -16.32
N THR A 215 0.18 22.12 -16.46
CA THR A 215 0.90 22.11 -17.73
C THR A 215 0.23 21.18 -18.75
N VAL A 216 0.02 19.91 -18.40
CA VAL A 216 -0.58 18.94 -19.34
C VAL A 216 -2.02 19.30 -19.71
N MET A 217 -2.81 19.82 -18.75
CA MET A 217 -4.17 20.32 -19.01
C MET A 217 -4.17 21.49 -20.00
N THR A 218 -3.22 22.42 -19.88
CA THR A 218 -3.11 23.59 -20.75
C THR A 218 -2.72 23.20 -22.17
N ILE A 219 -1.74 22.30 -22.32
CA ILE A 219 -1.33 21.73 -23.61
C ILE A 219 -2.51 21.04 -24.28
N GLN A 220 -3.20 20.16 -23.55
CA GLN A 220 -4.34 19.41 -24.07
C GLN A 220 -5.51 20.32 -24.49
N MET A 221 -5.81 21.35 -23.68
CA MET A 221 -6.81 22.36 -24.00
C MET A 221 -6.48 23.07 -25.32
N TYR A 222 -5.22 23.49 -25.51
CA TYR A 222 -4.79 24.17 -26.72
C TYR A 222 -4.82 23.27 -27.96
N ALA A 223 -4.29 22.05 -27.84
CA ALA A 223 -4.31 21.05 -28.90
C ALA A 223 -5.74 20.76 -29.39
N ARG A 224 -6.69 20.56 -28.47
CA ARG A 224 -8.11 20.37 -28.79
C ARG A 224 -8.71 21.56 -29.54
N ARG A 225 -8.41 22.79 -29.12
CA ARG A 225 -8.88 24.01 -29.81
C ARG A 225 -8.35 24.10 -31.23
N LYS A 226 -7.12 23.62 -31.48
CA LYS A 226 -6.50 23.58 -32.80
C LYS A 226 -6.80 22.31 -33.60
N LYS A 227 -7.52 21.36 -33.00
CA LYS A 227 -7.82 20.03 -33.56
C LYS A 227 -6.55 19.25 -33.91
N TRP A 228 -5.54 19.31 -33.06
CA TRP A 228 -4.30 18.54 -33.20
C TRP A 228 -4.43 17.19 -32.49
N GLU A 229 -3.91 16.12 -33.12
CA GLU A 229 -4.01 14.74 -32.65
C GLU A 229 -2.92 14.42 -31.61
N VAL A 230 -3.12 14.91 -30.38
CA VAL A 230 -2.30 14.54 -29.22
C VAL A 230 -2.93 13.33 -28.54
N GLU A 231 -2.22 12.20 -28.53
CA GLU A 231 -2.65 10.97 -27.87
C GLU A 231 -2.36 11.02 -26.37
N ASN A 232 -1.15 11.46 -26.00
CA ASN A 232 -0.72 11.57 -24.61
C ASN A 232 0.22 12.78 -24.42
N VAL A 233 0.07 13.46 -23.28
CA VAL A 233 1.04 14.44 -22.78
C VAL A 233 1.49 13.98 -21.41
N THR A 234 2.79 13.72 -21.26
CA THR A 234 3.42 13.41 -19.97
C THR A 234 4.33 14.56 -19.58
N CYS A 235 4.27 14.99 -18.32
CA CYS A 235 5.08 16.09 -17.78
C CYS A 235 5.77 15.62 -16.50
N HIS A 236 7.10 15.55 -16.52
CA HIS A 236 7.92 15.26 -15.36
C HIS A 236 8.38 16.59 -14.75
N ILE A 237 8.30 16.69 -13.42
CA ILE A 237 8.78 17.84 -12.65
C ILE A 237 9.73 17.32 -11.59
N ASN A 238 10.94 17.88 -11.56
CA ASN A 238 11.90 17.70 -10.48
C ASN A 238 12.10 19.03 -9.77
N TYR A 239 12.19 19.01 -8.44
CA TYR A 239 12.46 20.18 -7.62
C TYR A 239 13.83 20.06 -6.96
N SER A 240 14.61 21.14 -7.02
CA SER A 240 15.94 21.27 -6.43
C SER A 240 16.18 22.71 -5.99
N LYS A 241 17.22 22.92 -5.18
CA LYS A 241 17.78 24.24 -4.89
C LYS A 241 19.10 24.38 -5.64
N ASP A 242 19.09 25.14 -6.73
CA ASP A 242 20.23 25.29 -7.64
C ASP A 242 20.74 26.73 -7.68
N HIS A 243 21.95 26.96 -8.18
CA HIS A 243 22.47 28.31 -8.38
C HIS A 243 21.68 29.03 -9.49
N ALA A 244 21.40 30.32 -9.29
CA ALA A 244 20.77 31.13 -10.35
C ALA A 244 21.66 31.16 -11.60
N VAL A 245 21.05 30.95 -12.78
CA VAL A 245 21.74 30.81 -14.08
C VAL A 245 22.59 32.05 -14.43
N ASP A 246 22.24 33.21 -13.86
CA ASP A 246 22.91 34.50 -14.09
C ASP A 246 23.59 35.06 -12.82
N CYS A 247 24.18 34.21 -11.97
CA CYS A 247 24.89 34.68 -10.77
C CYS A 247 26.41 34.70 -10.99
N GLU A 248 27.00 35.90 -11.06
CA GLU A 248 28.46 36.07 -11.18
C GLU A 248 29.21 35.85 -9.85
N HIS A 249 28.54 35.55 -8.72
CA HIS A 249 29.16 35.34 -7.39
C HIS A 249 28.52 34.15 -6.65
N CYS A 250 28.95 32.92 -6.95
CA CYS A 250 28.33 31.67 -6.49
C CYS A 250 28.88 31.06 -5.18
N GLU A 251 29.54 31.81 -4.29
CA GLU A 251 30.19 31.22 -3.10
C GLU A 251 29.42 31.34 -1.77
N GLU A 252 28.15 31.79 -1.78
CA GLU A 252 27.30 31.78 -0.58
C GLU A 252 26.09 30.85 -0.74
N ASP A 253 25.71 30.13 0.33
CA ASP A 253 24.49 29.31 0.39
C ASP A 253 23.20 30.15 0.20
N SER A 254 23.29 31.47 0.31
CA SER A 254 22.25 32.46 0.00
C SER A 254 21.96 32.60 -1.51
N ALA A 255 22.80 32.05 -2.38
CA ALA A 255 22.68 32.18 -3.84
C ALA A 255 21.85 31.06 -4.52
N LYS A 256 21.37 30.07 -3.76
CA LYS A 256 20.55 28.97 -4.29
C LYS A 256 19.09 29.40 -4.41
N ILE A 257 18.52 29.27 -5.59
CA ILE A 257 17.13 29.55 -5.92
C ILE A 257 16.32 28.25 -6.02
N ASP A 258 15.03 28.34 -5.74
CA ASP A 258 14.08 27.24 -5.99
C ASP A 258 13.96 26.99 -7.49
N THR A 259 14.35 25.79 -7.93
CA THR A 259 14.37 25.41 -9.34
C THR A 259 13.44 24.22 -9.59
N PHE A 260 12.53 24.39 -10.54
CA PHE A 260 11.67 23.32 -11.05
C PHE A 260 12.12 22.96 -12.47
N THR A 261 12.69 21.77 -12.63
CA THR A 261 13.05 21.24 -13.95
C THR A 261 11.86 20.51 -14.54
N ARG A 262 11.43 20.89 -15.73
CA ARG A 262 10.26 20.33 -16.42
C ARG A 262 10.65 19.65 -17.72
N GLU A 263 10.29 18.38 -17.85
CA GLU A 263 10.47 17.59 -19.07
C GLU A 263 9.11 17.15 -19.61
N ILE A 264 8.84 17.39 -20.89
CA ILE A 264 7.53 17.12 -21.51
C ILE A 264 7.69 16.14 -22.66
N LYS A 265 6.91 15.06 -22.61
CA LYS A 265 6.79 14.08 -23.70
C LYS A 265 5.43 14.24 -24.37
N LEU A 266 5.45 14.39 -25.70
CA LEU A 266 4.26 14.50 -26.55
C LEU A 266 4.16 13.28 -27.48
N GLU A 267 3.08 12.53 -27.37
CA GLU A 267 2.76 11.37 -28.22
C GLU A 267 1.56 11.70 -29.11
N GLY A 268 1.62 11.28 -30.38
CA GLY A 268 0.61 11.56 -31.40
C GLY A 268 1.21 12.08 -32.71
N ASN A 269 0.34 12.21 -33.71
CA ASN A 269 0.68 12.65 -35.06
C ASN A 269 0.85 14.18 -35.11
N LEU A 270 2.02 14.65 -34.68
CA LEU A 270 2.34 16.06 -34.54
C LEU A 270 3.57 16.43 -35.36
N SER A 271 3.48 17.52 -36.13
CA SER A 271 4.66 18.10 -36.80
C SER A 271 5.60 18.76 -35.79
N GLU A 272 6.85 18.99 -36.20
CA GLU A 272 7.84 19.68 -35.35
C GLU A 272 7.39 21.10 -34.97
N GLU A 273 6.71 21.82 -35.88
CA GLU A 273 6.15 23.14 -35.58
C GLU A 273 5.03 23.06 -34.53
N GLN A 274 4.20 22.01 -34.59
CA GLN A 274 3.16 21.79 -33.58
C GLN A 274 3.77 21.45 -32.23
N ARG A 275 4.80 20.59 -32.19
CA ARG A 275 5.53 20.23 -30.97
C ARG A 275 6.17 21.46 -30.33
N ALA A 276 6.93 22.25 -31.11
CA ALA A 276 7.53 23.49 -30.65
C ALA A 276 6.48 24.48 -30.11
N LYS A 277 5.33 24.59 -30.79
CA LYS A 277 4.24 25.46 -30.32
C LYS A 277 3.61 24.96 -29.02
N LEU A 278 3.41 23.65 -28.87
CA LEU A 278 2.87 23.06 -27.63
C LEU A 278 3.83 23.25 -26.44
N LEU A 279 5.15 23.19 -26.67
CA LEU A 279 6.14 23.52 -25.65
C LEU A 279 6.03 24.99 -25.20
N GLU A 280 5.91 25.95 -26.13
CA GLU A 280 5.67 27.36 -25.78
C GLU A 280 4.36 27.56 -24.98
N ILE A 281 3.33 26.75 -25.28
CA ILE A 281 2.06 26.78 -24.54
C ILE A 281 2.21 26.22 -23.11
N ALA A 282 3.15 25.31 -22.87
CA ALA A 282 3.43 24.77 -21.54
C ALA A 282 3.82 25.86 -20.53
N ASP A 283 4.54 26.91 -20.98
CA ASP A 283 4.93 28.07 -20.17
C ASP A 283 3.79 29.06 -19.91
N LYS A 284 2.62 28.82 -20.50
CA LYS A 284 1.46 29.72 -20.33
C LYS A 284 0.42 29.18 -19.36
N CYS A 285 0.70 28.04 -18.71
CA CYS A 285 -0.23 27.46 -17.74
C CYS A 285 -0.38 28.38 -16.50
N PRO A 286 -1.59 28.52 -15.93
CA PRO A 286 -1.83 29.40 -14.79
C PRO A 286 -0.90 29.19 -13.58
N VAL A 287 -0.54 27.94 -13.26
CA VAL A 287 0.36 27.64 -12.14
C VAL A 287 1.78 28.12 -12.42
N HIS A 288 2.31 27.88 -13.63
CA HIS A 288 3.61 28.43 -14.05
C HIS A 288 3.63 29.96 -13.91
N ARG A 289 2.59 30.64 -14.41
CA ARG A 289 2.47 32.11 -14.29
C ARG A 289 2.47 32.57 -12.83
N THR A 290 1.84 31.81 -11.94
CA THR A 290 1.80 32.12 -10.51
C THR A 290 3.20 32.02 -9.90
N LEU A 291 3.95 30.95 -10.20
CA LEU A 291 5.32 30.73 -9.72
C LEU A 291 6.31 31.81 -10.20
N HIS A 292 6.10 32.38 -11.39
CA HIS A 292 6.91 33.48 -11.91
C HIS A 292 6.42 34.88 -11.52
N SER A 293 5.28 34.99 -10.82
CA SER A 293 4.70 36.28 -10.43
C SER A 293 4.99 36.63 -8.97
N LYS A 294 4.99 37.93 -8.66
CA LYS A 294 5.02 38.38 -7.27
C LYS A 294 3.72 37.99 -6.58
N THR A 295 3.78 36.94 -5.76
CA THR A 295 2.63 36.40 -5.03
C THR A 295 2.59 36.93 -3.60
N GLN A 296 1.40 37.15 -3.05
CA GLN A 296 1.20 37.57 -1.66
C GLN A 296 0.54 36.44 -0.85
N ILE A 297 1.09 36.15 0.33
CA ILE A 297 0.48 35.25 1.31
C ILE A 297 0.09 36.10 2.53
N VAL A 298 -1.20 36.14 2.84
CA VAL A 298 -1.74 36.88 3.99
C VAL A 298 -2.15 35.88 5.06
N THR A 299 -1.49 35.94 6.21
CA THR A 299 -1.73 35.03 7.33
C THR A 299 -2.59 35.69 8.40
N LYS A 300 -3.61 34.97 8.87
CA LYS A 300 -4.44 35.38 10.00
C LYS A 300 -4.64 34.21 10.94
N LEU A 301 -4.47 34.45 12.25
CA LEU A 301 -4.83 33.49 13.28
C LEU A 301 -6.36 33.46 13.45
N ILE A 302 -6.93 32.27 13.44
CA ILE A 302 -8.35 32.01 13.74
C ILE A 302 -8.41 31.39 15.13
N GLN A 303 -9.36 31.85 15.95
CA GLN A 303 -9.65 31.32 17.29
C GLN A 303 -10.94 30.52 17.25
#